data_AF-F8NFA3-F1
#
_entry.id   AF-F8NFA3-F1
#
_cell.length_a   1.000
_cell.length_b   1.000
_cell.length_c   1.000
_cell.angle_alpha   90.00
_cell.angle_beta   90.00
_cell.angle_gamma   90.00
#
_symmetry.space_group_name_H-M   'P 1'
#
loop_
_entity.id
_entity.type
_entity.pdbx_description
1 polymer ?
#
loop_
_entity_poly.entity_id
_entity_poly.type
_entity_poly.pdbx_seq_one_letter_code
_entity_poly.pdbx_strand_id
1 'polypeptide(L)'
;DWAKWLKIAQFSYNIKQSLATGKAPFEVTRLYLPRMGVEPGKSKNGAAKSMVKDIKSVLDETHKVLFKTAEQMKDRAECRHSIASDYKVGNLIWLDTDHLKLKDWHSRKLTNKWIGPYQIKEANPMR
;
A
#
# COMPACT_ATOMS: atom_id res chain seq x y z
N ASP A 1 11.19 -24.20 6.60
CA ASP A 1 12.49 -23.62 6.96
C ASP A 1 12.65 -22.17 6.44
N TRP A 2 11.65 -21.30 6.70
CA TRP A 2 11.61 -19.90 6.23
C TRP A 2 12.30 -18.94 7.21
N ALA A 3 12.21 -19.24 8.50
CA ALA A 3 12.74 -18.41 9.57
C ALA A 3 14.25 -18.13 9.43
N LYS A 4 15.03 -19.07 8.88
CA LYS A 4 16.48 -18.90 8.63
C LYS A 4 16.78 -17.81 7.60
N TRP A 5 15.91 -17.65 6.61
CA TRP A 5 16.09 -16.68 5.51
C TRP A 5 15.54 -15.30 5.82
N LEU A 6 14.71 -15.15 6.85
CA LEU A 6 14.00 -13.91 7.15
C LEU A 6 14.93 -12.72 7.31
N LYS A 7 16.05 -12.89 8.04
CA LYS A 7 17.05 -11.83 8.26
C LYS A 7 17.71 -11.38 6.96
N ILE A 8 18.03 -12.34 6.07
CA ILE A 8 18.66 -12.09 4.77
C ILE A 8 17.66 -11.40 3.85
N ALA A 9 16.43 -11.89 3.77
CA ALA A 9 15.37 -11.30 2.96
C ALA A 9 15.07 -9.86 3.39
N GLN A 10 14.98 -9.59 4.69
CA GLN A 10 14.78 -8.24 5.22
C GLN A 10 15.95 -7.31 4.86
N PHE A 11 17.18 -7.78 4.98
CA PHE A 11 18.36 -7.00 4.61
C PHE A 11 18.39 -6.69 3.11
N SER A 12 18.15 -7.69 2.25
CA SER A 12 18.08 -7.52 0.80
C SER A 12 16.96 -6.57 0.38
N TYR A 13 15.80 -6.61 1.05
CA TYR A 13 14.71 -5.67 0.82
C TYR A 13 15.08 -4.24 1.20
N ASN A 14 15.70 -4.05 2.36
CA ASN A 14 16.04 -2.72 2.90
C ASN A 14 17.18 -2.00 2.13
N ILE A 15 17.97 -2.72 1.34
CA ILE A 15 19.03 -2.18 0.48
C ILE A 15 18.54 -1.86 -0.93
N LYS A 16 17.50 -2.54 -1.40
CA LYS A 16 16.95 -2.30 -2.75
C LYS A 16 16.24 -0.96 -2.80
N GLN A 17 16.51 -0.19 -3.86
CA GLN A 17 15.77 1.02 -4.14
C GLN A 17 14.31 0.67 -4.48
N SER A 18 13.39 1.37 -3.83
CA SER A 18 11.97 1.26 -4.16
C SER A 18 11.65 2.12 -5.38
N LEU A 19 10.94 1.56 -6.36
CA LEU A 19 10.45 2.32 -7.52
C LEU A 19 9.51 3.46 -7.12
N ALA A 20 8.81 3.33 -5.98
CA ALA A 20 7.89 4.35 -5.50
C ALA A 20 8.61 5.58 -4.94
N THR A 21 9.76 5.38 -4.28
CA THR A 21 10.46 6.44 -3.52
C THR A 21 11.78 6.85 -4.18
N GLY A 22 12.30 6.06 -5.11
CA GLY A 22 13.63 6.24 -5.72
C GLY A 22 14.81 6.03 -4.74
N LYS A 23 14.53 5.67 -3.49
CA LYS A 23 15.49 5.50 -2.40
C LYS A 23 15.34 4.12 -1.75
N ALA A 24 16.41 3.61 -1.16
CA ALA A 24 16.35 2.38 -0.37
C ALA A 24 15.83 2.67 1.06
N PRO A 25 15.09 1.75 1.70
CA PRO A 25 14.60 1.95 3.06
C PRO A 25 15.69 2.28 4.10
N PHE A 26 16.89 1.70 3.99
CA PHE A 26 18.01 2.07 4.86
C PHE A 26 18.50 3.51 4.66
N GLU A 27 18.44 4.04 3.44
CA GLU A 27 18.81 5.45 3.17
C GLU A 27 17.83 6.42 3.83
N VAL A 28 16.55 6.05 3.88
CA VAL A 28 15.51 6.89 4.51
C VAL A 28 15.57 6.81 6.03
N THR A 29 15.69 5.60 6.59
CA THR A 29 15.58 5.38 8.05
C THR A 29 16.89 5.55 8.80
N ARG A 30 18.01 5.13 8.20
CA ARG A 30 19.34 5.17 8.83
C ARG A 30 20.24 6.25 8.26
N LEU A 31 19.85 6.87 7.14
CA LEU A 31 20.60 7.95 6.48
C LEU A 31 21.96 7.49 5.93
N TYR A 32 22.18 6.17 5.84
CA TYR A 32 23.31 5.57 5.18
C TYR A 32 22.94 4.16 4.68
N LEU A 33 23.60 3.73 3.60
CA LEU A 33 23.53 2.36 3.12
C LEU A 33 24.65 1.54 3.77
N PRO A 34 24.35 0.39 4.41
CA PRO A 34 25.38 -0.49 4.94
C PRO A 34 26.27 -1.02 3.82
N ARG A 35 27.59 -1.00 4.02
CA ARG A 35 28.52 -1.55 3.03
C ARG A 35 28.45 -3.07 3.01
N MET A 36 28.35 -3.63 1.81
CA MET A 36 28.30 -5.10 1.60
C MET A 36 29.67 -5.71 1.26
N GLY A 37 30.76 -4.93 1.33
CA GLY A 37 32.13 -5.41 1.04
C GLY A 37 32.45 -5.60 -0.45
N VAL A 38 31.46 -5.48 -1.33
CA VAL A 38 31.63 -5.51 -2.81
C VAL A 38 31.87 -4.12 -3.42
N GLU A 39 31.76 -3.07 -2.61
CA GLU A 39 31.96 -1.69 -3.06
C GLU A 39 33.45 -1.38 -3.26
N PRO A 40 33.84 -0.60 -4.28
CA PRO A 40 35.21 -0.14 -4.46
C PRO A 40 35.73 0.60 -3.22
N GLY A 41 37.02 0.43 -2.88
CA GLY A 41 37.66 1.14 -1.76
C GLY A 41 37.56 2.66 -1.93
N LYS A 42 37.04 3.37 -0.91
CA LYS A 42 36.89 4.84 -0.99
C LYS A 42 38.23 5.53 -0.77
N SER A 43 38.63 6.38 -1.72
CA SER A 43 39.64 7.44 -1.50
C SER A 43 39.16 8.40 -0.40
N LYS A 44 40.08 8.93 0.42
CA LYS A 44 39.83 9.93 1.46
C LYS A 44 39.45 11.28 0.84
N ASN A 45 38.23 11.42 0.35
CA ASN A 45 37.70 12.71 -0.11
C ASN A 45 36.89 13.39 1.02
N GLY A 46 37.22 14.66 1.32
CA GLY A 46 36.56 15.51 2.32
C GLY A 46 35.08 15.85 2.05
N ALA A 47 34.49 15.27 1.00
CA ALA A 47 33.09 15.42 0.59
C ALA A 47 32.08 14.72 1.52
N ALA A 48 32.52 13.92 2.49
CA ALA A 48 31.63 13.36 3.51
C ALA A 48 30.94 14.48 4.34
N LYS A 49 31.56 15.66 4.45
CA LYS A 49 30.98 16.82 5.14
C LYS A 49 29.90 17.55 4.32
N SER A 50 29.97 17.53 2.98
CA SER A 50 28.93 18.11 2.12
C SER A 50 27.74 17.17 1.88
N MET A 51 27.86 15.89 2.30
CA MET A 51 26.81 14.88 2.22
C MET A 51 25.85 14.91 3.42
N VAL A 52 26.12 15.74 4.45
CA VAL A 52 25.12 16.12 5.45
C VAL A 52 24.25 17.25 4.88
N LYS A 53 23.70 17.04 3.67
CA LYS A 53 22.49 17.77 3.27
C LYS A 53 21.50 17.62 4.41
N ASP A 54 20.87 18.74 4.80
CA ASP A 54 19.99 18.80 5.96
C ASP A 54 19.05 17.59 5.96
N ILE A 55 19.27 16.66 6.88
CA ILE A 55 18.53 15.40 6.99
C ILE A 55 17.02 15.66 7.00
N LYS A 56 16.63 16.81 7.58
CA LYS A 56 15.27 17.35 7.56
C LYS A 56 14.72 17.55 6.14
N SER A 57 15.51 18.15 5.24
CA SER A 57 15.11 18.36 3.84
C SER A 57 14.94 17.04 3.09
N VAL A 58 15.86 16.08 3.31
CA VAL A 58 15.77 14.75 2.68
C VAL A 58 14.54 13.98 3.18
N LEU A 59 14.25 14.06 4.48
CA LEU A 59 13.06 13.45 5.07
C LEU A 59 11.77 14.12 4.57
N ASP A 60 11.72 15.45 4.53
CA ASP A 60 10.57 16.21 4.05
C ASP A 60 10.25 15.90 2.57
N GLU A 61 11.26 15.88 1.71
CA GLU A 61 11.12 15.45 0.31
C GLU A 61 10.57 14.02 0.22
N THR A 62 11.09 13.11 1.04
CA THR A 62 10.68 11.70 1.04
C THR A 62 9.23 11.56 1.50
N HIS A 63 8.82 12.31 2.53
CA HIS A 63 7.44 12.37 3.00
C HIS A 63 6.51 12.89 1.90
N LYS A 64 6.87 13.98 1.21
CA LYS A 64 6.10 14.53 0.08
C LYS A 64 5.90 13.50 -1.03
N VAL A 65 6.95 12.77 -1.40
CA VAL A 65 6.85 11.70 -2.41
C VAL A 65 5.91 10.59 -1.93
N LEU A 66 6.02 10.14 -0.68
CA LEU A 66 5.14 9.10 -0.13
C LEU A 66 3.66 9.52 -0.15
N PHE A 67 3.35 10.73 0.28
CA PHE A 67 1.98 11.26 0.22
C PHE A 67 1.44 11.30 -1.20
N LYS A 68 2.23 11.83 -2.15
CA LYS A 68 1.85 11.89 -3.56
C LYS A 68 1.62 10.50 -4.15
N THR A 69 2.47 9.53 -3.83
CA THR A 69 2.27 8.15 -4.30
C THR A 69 1.01 7.53 -3.70
N ALA A 70 0.74 7.75 -2.41
CA ALA A 70 -0.48 7.25 -1.76
C ALA A 70 -1.75 7.85 -2.39
N GLU A 71 -1.74 9.14 -2.70
CA GLU A 71 -2.82 9.83 -3.41
C GLU A 71 -3.02 9.25 -4.82
N GLN A 72 -1.95 9.08 -5.60
CA GLN A 72 -2.04 8.44 -6.92
C GLN A 72 -2.55 6.99 -6.87
N MET A 73 -2.19 6.24 -5.83
CA MET A 73 -2.69 4.87 -5.63
C MET A 73 -4.17 4.87 -5.29
N LYS A 74 -4.64 5.83 -4.48
CA LYS A 74 -6.05 6.05 -4.18
C LYS A 74 -6.82 6.41 -5.44
N ASP A 75 -6.39 7.41 -6.20
CA ASP A 75 -7.06 7.84 -7.43
C ASP A 75 -7.17 6.69 -8.43
N ARG A 76 -6.09 5.92 -8.60
CA ARG A 76 -6.11 4.73 -9.48
C ARG A 76 -7.05 3.64 -9.00
N ALA A 77 -7.20 3.47 -7.69
CA ALA A 77 -8.14 2.50 -7.11
C ALA A 77 -9.59 2.99 -7.31
N GLU A 78 -9.85 4.27 -7.06
CA GLU A 78 -11.16 4.89 -7.28
C GLU A 78 -11.56 4.88 -8.76
N CYS A 79 -10.66 5.21 -9.69
CA CYS A 79 -10.93 5.10 -11.14
C CYS A 79 -11.19 3.67 -11.61
N ARG A 80 -10.70 2.65 -10.88
CA ARG A 80 -10.96 1.24 -11.19
C ARG A 80 -12.28 0.74 -10.62
N HIS A 81 -12.85 1.45 -9.66
CA HIS A 81 -14.18 1.15 -9.16
C HIS A 81 -15.22 1.78 -10.08
N SER A 82 -16.21 0.99 -10.50
CA SER A 82 -17.40 1.57 -11.13
C SER A 82 -18.09 2.47 -10.12
N ILE A 83 -18.44 3.70 -10.52
CA ILE A 83 -19.28 4.59 -9.72
C ILE A 83 -20.51 3.79 -9.28
N ALA A 84 -20.70 3.68 -7.96
CA ALA A 84 -21.89 3.02 -7.42
C ALA A 84 -23.14 3.73 -7.95
N SER A 85 -24.14 2.98 -8.38
CA SER A 85 -25.39 3.58 -8.83
C SER A 85 -26.02 4.42 -7.72
N ASP A 86 -26.68 5.53 -8.08
CA ASP A 86 -27.43 6.35 -7.13
C ASP A 86 -28.60 5.54 -6.54
N TYR A 87 -28.36 4.93 -5.38
CA TYR A 87 -29.34 4.15 -4.65
C TYR A 87 -30.34 5.07 -3.96
N LYS A 88 -31.63 4.86 -4.23
CA LYS A 88 -32.72 5.61 -3.61
C LYS A 88 -33.55 4.70 -2.71
N VAL A 89 -34.11 5.28 -1.65
CA VAL A 89 -35.11 4.60 -0.81
C VAL A 89 -36.26 4.14 -1.71
N GLY A 90 -36.66 2.87 -1.54
CA GLY A 90 -37.68 2.23 -2.38
C GLY A 90 -37.15 1.41 -3.55
N ASN A 91 -35.87 1.57 -3.96
CA ASN A 91 -35.29 0.71 -4.99
C ASN A 91 -35.21 -0.75 -4.53
N LEU A 92 -35.46 -1.67 -5.45
CA LEU A 92 -35.27 -3.10 -5.27
C LEU A 92 -33.89 -3.51 -5.77
N ILE A 93 -33.06 -4.08 -4.90
CA ILE A 93 -31.68 -4.45 -5.22
C ILE A 93 -31.39 -5.92 -4.87
N TRP A 94 -30.55 -6.54 -5.69
CA TRP A 94 -29.94 -7.83 -5.36
C TRP A 94 -28.67 -7.59 -4.56
N LEU A 95 -28.49 -8.33 -3.48
CA LEU A 95 -27.33 -8.21 -2.60
C LEU A 95 -26.34 -9.36 -2.89
N ASP A 96 -25.07 -9.00 -3.07
CA ASP A 96 -23.98 -9.97 -3.23
C ASP A 96 -23.72 -10.67 -1.89
N THR A 97 -23.56 -11.99 -1.94
CA THR A 97 -23.38 -12.85 -0.77
C THR A 97 -21.92 -13.11 -0.42
N ASP A 98 -20.96 -12.68 -1.24
CA ASP A 98 -19.53 -12.99 -1.10
C ASP A 98 -18.96 -12.66 0.29
N HIS A 99 -19.52 -11.66 0.98
CA HIS A 99 -19.09 -11.19 2.30
C HIS A 99 -20.17 -11.29 3.39
N LEU A 100 -21.28 -11.98 3.13
CA LEU A 100 -22.36 -12.15 4.11
C LEU A 100 -22.18 -13.42 4.93
N LYS A 101 -22.30 -13.30 6.25
CA LYS A 101 -22.41 -14.45 7.16
C LYS A 101 -23.88 -14.77 7.38
N LEU A 102 -24.44 -15.58 6.50
CA LEU A 102 -25.82 -16.05 6.61
C LEU A 102 -25.89 -17.25 7.56
N LYS A 103 -26.79 -17.19 8.55
CA LYS A 103 -26.88 -18.16 9.66
C LYS A 103 -27.11 -19.59 9.19
N ASP A 104 -27.84 -19.75 8.09
CA ASP A 104 -28.25 -21.05 7.55
C ASP A 104 -27.23 -21.63 6.56
N TRP A 105 -26.13 -20.91 6.28
CA TRP A 105 -25.18 -21.27 5.25
C TRP A 105 -23.89 -21.82 5.86
N HIS A 106 -23.73 -23.15 5.81
CA HIS A 106 -22.58 -23.84 6.40
C HIS A 106 -21.33 -23.91 5.49
N SER A 107 -21.48 -23.74 4.17
CA SER A 107 -20.36 -23.78 3.21
C SER A 107 -20.66 -23.02 1.93
N ARG A 108 -19.75 -22.12 1.50
CA ARG A 108 -19.89 -21.24 0.31
C ARG A 108 -20.15 -21.92 -1.04
N LYS A 109 -20.15 -23.24 -1.09
CA LYS A 109 -20.33 -24.02 -2.32
C LYS A 109 -21.83 -24.22 -2.59
N LEU A 110 -22.21 -24.16 -3.87
CA LEU A 110 -23.57 -24.48 -4.37
C LEU A 110 -24.67 -23.57 -3.83
N THR A 111 -24.34 -22.30 -3.67
CA THR A 111 -25.18 -21.31 -3.01
C THR A 111 -25.23 -20.06 -3.86
N ASN A 112 -26.38 -19.41 -3.86
CA ASN A 112 -26.66 -18.32 -4.79
C ASN A 112 -25.71 -17.16 -4.52
N LYS A 113 -25.04 -16.69 -5.58
CA LYS A 113 -24.17 -15.51 -5.52
C LYS A 113 -24.93 -14.26 -5.08
N TRP A 114 -26.20 -14.16 -5.45
CA TRP A 114 -27.06 -13.02 -5.17
C TRP A 114 -28.31 -13.45 -4.41
N ILE A 115 -28.77 -12.62 -3.47
CA ILE A 115 -30.03 -12.79 -2.73
C ILE A 115 -30.90 -11.54 -2.88
N GLY A 116 -32.22 -11.71 -2.80
CA GLY A 116 -33.18 -10.61 -2.94
C GLY A 116 -34.14 -10.82 -4.11
N PRO A 117 -34.87 -9.77 -4.55
CA PRO A 117 -34.60 -8.35 -4.32
C PRO A 117 -35.03 -7.83 -2.93
N TYR A 118 -34.23 -6.92 -2.38
CA TYR A 118 -34.53 -6.21 -1.14
C TYR A 118 -34.83 -4.74 -1.41
N GLN A 119 -35.81 -4.20 -0.68
CA GLN A 119 -36.14 -2.79 -0.76
C GLN A 119 -35.22 -1.96 0.15
N ILE A 120 -34.60 -0.93 -0.41
CA ILE A 120 -33.79 0.01 0.36
C ILE A 120 -34.71 0.83 1.27
N LYS A 121 -34.51 0.72 2.59
CA LYS A 121 -35.25 1.51 3.60
C LYS A 121 -34.60 2.86 3.88
N GLU A 122 -33.28 2.91 3.84
CA GLU A 122 -32.48 4.10 4.10
C GLU A 122 -31.24 4.05 3.19
N ALA A 123 -30.86 5.18 2.61
CA ALA A 123 -29.68 5.31 1.77
C ALA A 123 -28.80 6.43 2.33
N ASN A 124 -27.60 6.08 2.79
CA ASN A 124 -26.61 7.06 3.18
C ASN A 124 -25.70 7.34 1.97
N PRO A 125 -25.63 8.58 1.45
CA PRO A 125 -24.70 8.89 0.38
C PRO A 125 -23.26 8.58 0.80
N MET A 126 -22.52 7.87 -0.04
CA MET A 126 -21.09 7.63 0.15
C MET A 126 -20.37 8.99 0.15
N ARG A 127 -19.59 9.25 1.20
CA ARG A 127 -18.86 10.51 1.42
C ARG A 127 -17.55 10.55 0.66
#